data_AF-A0AA42ZH47-F1
#
_entry.id   AF-A0AA42ZH47-F1
#
_cell.length_a   1.000
_cell.length_b   1.000
_cell.length_c   1.000
_cell.angle_alpha   90.00
_cell.angle_beta   90.00
_cell.angle_gamma   90.00
#
_symmetry.space_group_name_H-M   'P 1'
#
loop_
_entity.id
_entity.type
_entity.pdbx_description
1 polymer ?
#
loop_
_entity_poly.entity_id
_entity_poly.type
_entity_poly.pdbx_seq_one_letter_code
_entity_poly.pdbx_strand_id
1 'polypeptide(L)'
;MRGNELNAAWTPTIYSDGGHLLYIGTSSTAMRNMIGTSSQRVVPDLDLIVRMEQVGGTGDNYEVTVRIGNGVSANSMPDQPVVDAGPDNGVDGVEYMFETATSDVDDDDLQYQWDWGDGSKVSEWYGPYTSGAPCTIGHTYAEGDYEVMVRAKDVFGAQTEWSAVHPVHIQCCVVRGNVDDDAGGNIDISDLVYLVDFMFTGGPPPPCPEAGNVDGSIDGTIDISDLVYLVDFMFTGGPPPPTCAP
;
A
#
# COMPACT_ATOMS: atom_id res chain seq x y z
N MET A 1 -47.48 -23.64 26.07
CA MET A 1 -48.94 -23.55 26.33
C MET A 1 -49.67 -23.74 25.01
N ARG A 2 -50.82 -24.44 24.98
CA ARG A 2 -51.50 -24.86 23.75
C ARG A 2 -52.22 -23.67 23.08
N GLY A 3 -52.00 -23.46 21.78
CA GLY A 3 -52.34 -22.26 21.01
C GLY A 3 -53.82 -22.01 20.69
N ASN A 4 -54.74 -22.57 21.45
CA ASN A 4 -56.19 -22.52 21.20
C ASN A 4 -56.99 -21.78 22.28
N GLU A 5 -56.33 -21.15 23.26
CA GLU A 5 -57.01 -20.48 24.39
C GLU A 5 -57.03 -18.93 24.30
N LEU A 6 -56.43 -18.30 23.27
CA LEU A 6 -56.30 -16.83 23.19
C LEU A 6 -56.93 -16.15 21.95
N ASN A 7 -57.70 -16.88 21.13
CA ASN A 7 -58.41 -16.28 20.00
C ASN A 7 -59.74 -15.67 20.47
N ALA A 8 -59.73 -14.40 20.87
CA ALA A 8 -60.96 -13.64 21.05
C ALA A 8 -61.68 -13.53 19.69
N ALA A 9 -62.95 -13.96 19.62
CA ALA A 9 -63.71 -14.15 18.39
C ALA A 9 -63.87 -12.93 17.45
N TRP A 10 -63.38 -11.75 17.83
CA TRP A 10 -63.61 -10.47 17.14
C TRP A 10 -62.34 -9.66 16.84
N THR A 11 -61.19 -10.05 17.39
CA THR A 11 -59.92 -9.31 17.21
C THR A 11 -58.79 -10.30 16.99
N PRO A 12 -58.10 -10.28 15.84
CA PRO A 12 -56.91 -11.10 15.67
C PRO A 12 -55.87 -10.71 16.72
N THR A 13 -55.47 -11.66 17.55
CA THR A 13 -54.37 -11.52 18.52
C THR A 13 -53.08 -12.03 17.87
N ILE A 14 -52.04 -11.20 17.89
CA ILE A 14 -50.72 -11.55 17.36
C ILE A 14 -49.83 -11.89 18.56
N TYR A 15 -49.23 -13.08 18.56
CA TYR A 15 -48.19 -13.47 19.49
C TYR A 15 -46.97 -13.92 18.68
N SER A 16 -45.87 -13.17 18.79
CA SER A 16 -44.59 -13.49 18.17
C SER A 16 -43.70 -14.14 19.22
N ASP A 17 -43.27 -15.38 18.98
CA ASP A 17 -42.35 -16.14 19.84
C ASP A 17 -40.88 -16.04 19.40
N GLY A 18 -40.59 -15.18 18.43
CA GLY A 18 -39.22 -14.90 18.00
C GLY A 18 -38.63 -15.89 16.99
N GLY A 19 -39.41 -16.74 16.33
CA GLY A 19 -38.88 -17.48 15.19
C GLY A 19 -39.74 -18.61 14.63
N HIS A 20 -40.09 -18.45 13.35
CA HIS A 20 -40.56 -19.45 12.40
C HIS A 20 -42.03 -19.89 12.36
N LEU A 21 -42.90 -19.64 13.33
CA LEU A 21 -44.34 -19.94 13.14
C LEU A 21 -45.31 -18.99 13.85
N LEU A 22 -46.06 -18.21 13.05
CA LEU A 22 -47.13 -17.33 13.52
C LEU A 22 -48.50 -17.99 13.25
N TYR A 23 -49.19 -18.42 14.30
CA TYR A 23 -50.57 -18.91 14.18
C TYR A 23 -51.55 -17.74 14.25
N ILE A 24 -52.10 -17.35 13.11
CA ILE A 24 -53.17 -16.33 13.03
C ILE A 24 -54.50 -17.06 12.82
N GLY A 25 -55.42 -16.92 13.76
CA GLY A 25 -56.75 -17.53 13.69
C GLY A 25 -57.87 -16.49 13.65
N THR A 26 -58.94 -16.79 12.93
CA THR A 26 -60.22 -16.06 13.03
C THR A 26 -61.38 -17.01 12.79
N SER A 27 -62.52 -16.76 13.44
CA SER A 27 -63.79 -17.43 13.14
C SER A 27 -64.55 -16.78 11.98
N SER A 28 -64.18 -15.57 11.56
CA SER A 28 -64.86 -14.83 10.49
C SER A 28 -64.33 -15.19 9.09
N THR A 29 -65.24 -15.54 8.17
CA THR A 29 -64.90 -15.81 6.77
C THR A 29 -64.30 -14.59 6.05
N ALA A 30 -64.82 -13.39 6.33
CA ALA A 30 -64.32 -12.16 5.72
C ALA A 30 -62.89 -11.85 6.18
N MET A 31 -62.59 -12.05 7.47
CA MET A 31 -61.25 -11.87 8.01
C MET A 31 -60.28 -12.96 7.53
N ARG A 32 -60.74 -14.20 7.28
CA ARG A 32 -59.91 -15.27 6.71
C ARG A 32 -59.30 -14.85 5.36
N ASN A 33 -60.10 -14.21 4.50
CA ASN A 33 -59.61 -13.74 3.20
C ASN A 33 -58.61 -12.59 3.36
N MET A 34 -58.89 -11.63 4.24
CA MET A 34 -57.97 -10.52 4.53
C MET A 34 -56.65 -10.98 5.16
N ILE A 35 -56.70 -11.97 6.06
CA ILE A 35 -55.52 -12.61 6.65
C ILE A 35 -54.72 -13.30 5.55
N GLY A 36 -55.36 -14.11 4.70
CA GLY A 36 -54.70 -14.82 3.61
C GLY A 36 -53.98 -13.88 2.63
N THR A 37 -54.56 -12.72 2.30
CA THR A 37 -53.88 -11.72 1.45
C THR A 37 -52.78 -10.94 2.17
N SER A 38 -52.86 -10.78 3.49
CA SER A 38 -51.86 -10.03 4.29
C SER A 38 -50.71 -10.91 4.79
N SER A 39 -50.93 -12.24 4.90
CA SER A 39 -49.97 -13.22 5.39
C SER A 39 -49.07 -13.82 4.31
N GLN A 40 -49.19 -13.35 3.07
CA GLN A 40 -48.36 -13.81 1.94
C GLN A 40 -47.11 -12.96 1.69
N ARG A 41 -46.73 -12.10 2.64
CA ARG A 41 -45.49 -11.32 2.49
C ARG A 41 -44.29 -12.22 2.76
N VAL A 42 -43.57 -12.58 1.70
CA VAL A 42 -42.22 -13.16 1.80
C VAL A 42 -41.33 -12.11 2.48
N VAL A 43 -40.90 -12.40 3.70
CA VAL A 43 -39.84 -11.64 4.37
C VAL A 43 -38.54 -12.31 3.92
N PRO A 44 -37.65 -11.61 3.18
CA PRO A 44 -36.36 -12.19 2.82
C PRO A 44 -35.58 -12.53 4.09
N ASP A 45 -34.63 -13.47 3.99
CA ASP A 45 -33.69 -13.74 5.06
C ASP A 45 -32.94 -12.45 5.42
N LEU A 46 -32.76 -12.23 6.72
CA LEU A 46 -32.07 -11.08 7.28
C LEU A 46 -30.63 -11.48 7.59
N ASP A 47 -29.69 -10.88 6.86
CA ASP A 47 -28.26 -11.06 7.09
C ASP A 47 -27.82 -10.15 8.24
N LEU A 48 -27.20 -10.75 9.25
CA LEU A 48 -26.63 -10.05 10.41
C LEU A 48 -25.15 -10.38 10.53
N ILE A 49 -24.30 -9.37 10.40
CA ILE A 49 -22.86 -9.48 10.64
C ILE A 49 -22.52 -8.65 11.86
N VAL A 50 -21.82 -9.26 12.81
CA VAL A 50 -21.30 -8.59 14.00
C VAL A 50 -19.79 -8.84 14.06
N ARG A 51 -19.00 -7.77 14.04
CA ARG A 51 -17.54 -7.83 14.20
C ARG A 51 -17.09 -6.95 15.36
N MET A 52 -16.05 -7.38 16.06
CA MET A 52 -15.45 -6.68 17.19
C MET A 52 -13.94 -6.64 16.99
N GLU A 53 -13.35 -5.45 17.01
CA GLU A 53 -11.91 -5.23 16.84
C GLU A 53 -11.34 -4.38 17.97
N GLN A 54 -10.13 -4.69 18.43
CA GLN A 54 -9.44 -3.91 19.48
C GLN A 54 -8.79 -2.68 18.86
N VAL A 55 -9.12 -1.49 19.37
CA VAL A 55 -8.62 -0.23 18.83
C VAL A 55 -7.56 0.37 19.75
N GLY A 56 -6.35 0.54 19.22
CA GLY A 56 -5.21 1.13 19.93
C GLY A 56 -4.51 0.12 20.84
N GLY A 57 -3.23 -0.14 20.59
CA GLY A 57 -2.45 -1.27 21.15
C GLY A 57 -2.25 -1.30 22.68
N THR A 58 -2.83 -0.37 23.45
CA THR A 58 -2.80 -0.37 24.92
C THR A 58 -4.11 0.15 25.51
N GLY A 59 -5.17 -0.66 25.46
CA GLY A 59 -6.44 -0.38 26.15
C GLY A 59 -7.54 -1.43 25.92
N ASP A 60 -8.63 -1.34 26.69
CA ASP A 60 -9.85 -2.15 26.58
C ASP A 60 -10.89 -1.52 25.62
N ASN A 61 -10.42 -0.73 24.65
CA ASN A 61 -11.30 -0.08 23.69
C ASN A 61 -11.53 -1.02 22.50
N TYR A 62 -12.80 -1.28 22.21
CA TYR A 62 -13.22 -2.12 21.10
C TYR A 62 -14.19 -1.37 20.21
N GLU A 63 -14.04 -1.50 18.90
CA GLU A 63 -15.02 -1.08 17.93
C GLU A 63 -15.91 -2.27 17.57
N VAL A 64 -17.22 -2.05 17.60
CA VAL A 64 -18.22 -3.06 17.26
C VAL A 64 -18.96 -2.60 16.02
N THR A 65 -18.82 -3.37 14.93
CA THR A 65 -19.50 -3.12 13.66
C THR A 65 -20.68 -4.08 13.52
N VAL A 66 -21.86 -3.54 13.23
CA VAL A 66 -23.10 -4.31 13.01
C VAL A 66 -23.67 -3.96 11.64
N ARG A 67 -23.79 -4.94 10.74
CA ARG A 67 -24.49 -4.80 9.45
C ARG A 67 -25.76 -5.64 9.48
N ILE A 68 -26.87 -5.03 9.10
CA ILE A 68 -28.21 -5.65 9.05
C ILE A 68 -28.82 -5.32 7.69
N GLY A 69 -29.17 -6.33 6.90
CA GLY A 69 -29.89 -6.12 5.64
C GLY A 69 -30.28 -7.42 4.95
N ASN A 70 -31.05 -7.31 3.87
CA ASN A 70 -31.44 -8.46 3.05
C ASN A 70 -30.57 -8.45 1.79
N GLY A 71 -29.60 -9.36 1.68
CA GLY A 71 -28.65 -9.39 0.57
C GLY A 71 -27.37 -8.58 0.83
N VAL A 72 -26.96 -8.43 2.09
CA VAL A 72 -25.64 -7.91 2.43
C VAL A 72 -24.70 -9.11 2.40
N SER A 73 -23.84 -9.21 1.38
CA SER A 73 -22.76 -10.18 1.36
C SER A 73 -21.91 -10.04 2.63
N ALA A 74 -21.46 -11.17 3.18
CA ALA A 74 -20.37 -11.13 4.13
C ALA A 74 -19.21 -10.34 3.50
N ASN A 75 -18.61 -9.43 4.26
CA ASN A 75 -17.50 -8.61 3.79
C ASN A 75 -16.44 -9.49 3.14
N SER A 76 -16.17 -9.23 1.87
CA SER A 76 -15.09 -9.85 1.14
C SER A 76 -13.80 -9.10 1.46
N MET A 77 -12.67 -9.79 1.37
CA MET A 77 -11.40 -9.08 1.38
C MET A 77 -11.11 -8.56 -0.02
N PRO A 78 -10.33 -7.47 -0.17
CA PRO A 78 -9.91 -7.00 -1.48
C PRO A 78 -9.11 -8.06 -2.23
N ASP A 79 -9.13 -7.99 -3.56
CA ASP A 79 -8.22 -8.74 -4.40
C ASP A 79 -6.76 -8.36 -4.08
N GLN A 80 -5.85 -9.33 -4.20
CA GLN A 80 -4.44 -9.11 -3.90
C GLN A 80 -3.85 -8.02 -4.83
N PRO A 81 -3.33 -6.90 -4.30
CA PRO A 81 -2.68 -5.89 -5.13
C PRO A 81 -1.33 -6.36 -5.66
N VAL A 82 -0.86 -5.66 -6.68
CA VAL A 82 0.51 -5.74 -7.22
C VAL A 82 1.09 -4.34 -7.36
N VAL A 83 2.41 -4.23 -7.49
CA VAL A 83 3.06 -2.99 -7.89
C VAL A 83 2.92 -2.87 -9.41
N ASP A 84 1.99 -2.04 -9.88
CA ASP A 84 1.64 -1.89 -11.30
C ASP A 84 2.66 -1.03 -12.07
N ALA A 85 3.26 -0.06 -11.38
CA ALA A 85 4.32 0.78 -11.93
C ALA A 85 5.35 1.15 -10.86
N GLY A 86 6.59 1.31 -11.31
CA GLY A 86 7.75 1.67 -10.51
C GLY A 86 9.02 1.41 -11.33
N PRO A 87 10.17 1.99 -10.94
CA PRO A 87 11.44 1.64 -11.57
C PRO A 87 11.83 0.19 -11.22
N ASP A 88 12.43 -0.54 -12.17
CA ASP A 88 13.24 -1.73 -11.86
C ASP A 88 14.67 -1.30 -11.49
N ASN A 89 15.11 -0.18 -12.06
CA ASN A 89 16.43 0.40 -11.87
C ASN A 89 16.31 1.90 -11.65
N GLY A 90 17.09 2.46 -10.73
CA GLY A 90 17.09 3.88 -10.41
C GLY A 90 18.46 4.39 -9.99
N VAL A 91 18.45 5.66 -9.62
CA VAL A 91 19.60 6.47 -9.22
C VAL A 91 19.33 6.98 -7.80
N ASP A 92 20.35 6.91 -6.96
CA ASP A 92 20.34 7.41 -5.59
C ASP A 92 19.83 8.87 -5.54
N GLY A 93 18.98 9.15 -4.55
CA GLY A 93 18.47 10.49 -4.26
C GLY A 93 17.37 10.98 -5.21
N VAL A 94 17.01 10.20 -6.23
CA VAL A 94 15.89 10.50 -7.13
C VAL A 94 14.58 9.99 -6.52
N GLU A 95 13.55 10.84 -6.55
CA GLU A 95 12.18 10.43 -6.19
C GLU A 95 11.53 9.65 -7.33
N TYR A 96 11.03 8.46 -7.00
CA TYR A 96 10.36 7.55 -7.92
C TYR A 96 8.89 7.39 -7.54
N MET A 97 8.02 7.39 -8.54
CA MET A 97 6.59 7.15 -8.34
C MET A 97 6.28 5.65 -8.50
N PHE A 98 5.65 5.09 -7.48
CA PHE A 98 5.10 3.73 -7.48
C PHE A 98 3.59 3.77 -7.58
N GLU A 99 3.01 2.85 -8.33
CA GLU A 99 1.56 2.74 -8.52
C GLU A 99 1.06 1.34 -8.17
N THR A 100 -0.13 1.29 -7.59
CA THR A 100 -0.91 0.04 -7.39
C THR A 100 -2.39 0.30 -7.62
N ALA A 101 -3.11 -0.69 -8.10
CA ALA A 101 -4.57 -0.73 -8.11
C ALA A 101 -5.06 -2.16 -7.82
N THR A 102 -6.12 -2.28 -7.03
CA THR A 102 -6.87 -3.53 -6.86
C THR A 102 -8.35 -3.23 -6.66
N SER A 103 -9.18 -4.26 -6.70
CA SER A 103 -10.64 -4.17 -6.54
C SER A 103 -11.12 -4.95 -5.33
N ASP A 104 -12.25 -4.51 -4.78
CA ASP A 104 -13.09 -5.32 -3.90
C ASP A 104 -14.36 -5.74 -4.65
N VAL A 105 -14.79 -7.00 -4.47
CA VAL A 105 -16.01 -7.54 -5.09
C VAL A 105 -17.29 -6.90 -4.53
N ASP A 106 -17.23 -6.38 -3.32
CA ASP A 106 -18.31 -5.62 -2.68
C ASP A 106 -18.27 -4.12 -3.08
N ASP A 107 -17.32 -3.71 -3.93
CA ASP A 107 -17.10 -2.34 -4.42
C ASP A 107 -16.78 -1.34 -3.29
N ASP A 108 -16.16 -1.84 -2.22
CA ASP A 108 -15.74 -1.05 -1.07
C ASP A 108 -14.49 -0.21 -1.36
N ASP A 109 -14.41 0.98 -0.75
CA ASP A 109 -13.23 1.84 -0.85
C ASP A 109 -12.00 1.17 -0.17
N LEU A 110 -10.84 1.38 -0.77
CA LEU A 110 -9.59 0.72 -0.40
C LEU A 110 -8.54 1.68 0.14
N GLN A 111 -7.71 1.17 1.03
CA GLN A 111 -6.48 1.82 1.48
C GLN A 111 -5.29 0.91 1.20
N TYR A 112 -4.14 1.53 0.89
CA TYR A 112 -2.91 0.82 0.55
C TYR A 112 -1.79 1.12 1.54
N GLN A 113 -0.93 0.14 1.77
CA GLN A 113 0.26 0.28 2.61
C GLN A 113 1.45 -0.34 1.91
N TRP A 114 2.60 0.31 2.02
CA TRP A 114 3.82 -0.04 1.31
C TRP A 114 4.93 -0.44 2.28
N ASP A 115 5.61 -1.54 1.96
CA ASP A 115 6.94 -1.85 2.48
C ASP A 115 7.95 -1.54 1.37
N TRP A 116 8.82 -0.57 1.63
CA TRP A 116 9.77 -0.08 0.63
C TRP A 116 11.03 -0.94 0.53
N GLY A 117 11.24 -1.90 1.44
CA GLY A 117 12.40 -2.78 1.44
C GLY A 117 13.72 -2.14 1.88
N ASP A 118 13.72 -0.85 2.24
CA ASP A 118 14.91 -0.06 2.62
C ASP A 118 15.19 -0.06 4.14
N GLY A 119 14.46 -0.88 4.90
CA GLY A 119 14.55 -0.94 6.36
C GLY A 119 13.85 0.23 7.07
N SER A 120 13.21 1.14 6.34
CA SER A 120 12.27 2.09 6.92
C SER A 120 11.06 1.36 7.50
N LYS A 121 10.30 2.04 8.36
CA LYS A 121 9.02 1.50 8.81
C LYS A 121 8.07 1.49 7.63
N VAL A 122 7.33 0.38 7.49
CA VAL A 122 6.14 0.26 6.64
C VAL A 122 5.32 1.56 6.69
N SER A 123 4.87 2.03 5.53
CA SER A 123 4.19 3.32 5.38
C SER A 123 2.92 3.43 6.24
N GLU A 124 2.39 4.65 6.37
CA GLU A 124 1.00 4.81 6.79
C GLU A 124 0.04 4.24 5.72
N TRP A 125 -1.21 4.03 6.09
CA TRP A 125 -2.25 3.64 5.13
C TRP A 125 -2.66 4.85 4.28
N TYR A 126 -2.46 4.77 2.97
CA TYR A 126 -2.88 5.78 2.00
C TYR A 126 -4.29 5.50 1.50
N GLY A 127 -5.11 6.54 1.38
CA GLY A 127 -6.49 6.46 0.90
C GLY A 127 -7.49 7.16 1.82
N PRO A 128 -8.80 6.89 1.70
CA PRO A 128 -9.41 5.88 0.83
C PRO A 128 -9.35 6.22 -0.67
N TYR A 129 -9.33 5.17 -1.50
CA TYR A 129 -9.46 5.20 -2.95
C TYR A 129 -10.68 4.34 -3.35
N THR A 130 -11.42 4.74 -4.37
CA THR A 130 -12.49 3.90 -4.91
C THR A 130 -11.94 2.56 -5.41
N SER A 131 -12.69 1.47 -5.21
CA SER A 131 -12.34 0.14 -5.74
C SER A 131 -11.91 0.22 -7.22
N GLY A 132 -10.72 -0.32 -7.53
CA GLY A 132 -10.12 -0.29 -8.86
C GLY A 132 -9.42 1.02 -9.26
N ALA A 133 -9.46 2.08 -8.43
CA ALA A 133 -8.74 3.32 -8.70
C ALA A 133 -7.24 3.19 -8.33
N PRO A 134 -6.34 3.81 -9.11
CA PRO A 134 -4.91 3.74 -8.83
C PRO A 134 -4.51 4.61 -7.63
N CYS A 135 -3.56 4.09 -6.85
CA CYS A 135 -2.85 4.81 -5.80
C CYS A 135 -1.39 5.00 -6.25
N THR A 136 -0.97 6.26 -6.39
CA THR A 136 0.41 6.61 -6.81
C THR A 136 1.15 7.33 -5.67
N ILE A 137 2.27 6.78 -5.23
CA ILE A 137 3.07 7.28 -4.09
C ILE A 137 4.53 7.49 -4.52
N GLY A 138 5.13 8.59 -4.09
CA GLY A 138 6.56 8.88 -4.29
C GLY A 138 7.42 8.29 -3.18
N HIS A 139 8.57 7.72 -3.54
CA HIS A 139 9.61 7.29 -2.61
C HIS A 139 11.00 7.56 -3.17
N THR A 140 11.94 7.92 -2.31
CA THR A 140 13.35 8.14 -2.65
C THR A 140 14.19 7.08 -1.98
N TYR A 141 15.14 6.52 -2.71
CA TYR A 141 16.04 5.49 -2.22
C TYR A 141 17.49 5.98 -2.16
N ALA A 142 18.23 5.37 -1.24
CA ALA A 142 19.69 5.36 -1.29
C ALA A 142 20.17 4.33 -2.34
N GLU A 143 21.47 4.24 -2.60
CA GLU A 143 22.04 3.09 -3.29
C GLU A 143 21.67 1.76 -2.59
N GLY A 144 21.29 0.75 -3.38
CA GLY A 144 21.02 -0.59 -2.87
C GLY A 144 20.02 -1.38 -3.69
N ASP A 145 19.85 -2.64 -3.28
CA ASP A 145 18.80 -3.53 -3.77
C ASP A 145 17.62 -3.54 -2.78
N TYR A 146 16.42 -3.30 -3.28
CA TYR A 146 15.20 -3.20 -2.46
C TYR A 146 14.11 -4.15 -2.96
N GLU A 147 13.37 -4.72 -2.01
CA GLU A 147 12.22 -5.58 -2.26
C GLU A 147 10.93 -4.84 -1.89
N VAL A 148 10.32 -4.18 -2.87
CA VAL A 148 9.10 -3.37 -2.64
C VAL A 148 7.87 -4.27 -2.65
N MET A 149 7.00 -4.08 -1.66
CA MET A 149 5.74 -4.81 -1.56
C MET A 149 4.60 -3.88 -1.15
N VAL A 150 3.39 -4.24 -1.56
CA VAL A 150 2.17 -3.49 -1.25
C VAL A 150 1.09 -4.41 -0.73
N ARG A 151 0.23 -3.90 0.16
CA ARG A 151 -0.99 -4.59 0.61
C ARG A 151 -2.16 -3.63 0.65
N ALA A 152 -3.36 -4.17 0.55
CA ALA A 152 -4.60 -3.42 0.58
C ALA A 152 -5.46 -3.79 1.78
N LYS A 153 -6.34 -2.88 2.18
CA LYS A 153 -7.45 -3.17 3.07
C LYS A 153 -8.69 -2.39 2.67
N ASP A 154 -9.86 -2.93 2.98
CA ASP A 154 -11.13 -2.23 2.82
C ASP A 154 -11.46 -1.33 4.02
N VAL A 155 -12.60 -0.63 3.93
CA VAL A 155 -13.16 0.20 5.01
C VAL A 155 -13.63 -0.60 6.23
N PHE A 156 -13.76 -1.92 6.12
CA PHE A 156 -14.19 -2.84 7.18
C PHE A 156 -13.01 -3.53 7.90
N GLY A 157 -11.78 -3.23 7.47
CA GLY A 157 -10.53 -3.70 8.03
C GLY A 157 -10.08 -5.07 7.54
N ALA A 158 -10.73 -5.68 6.54
CA ALA A 158 -10.18 -6.89 5.92
C ALA A 158 -8.96 -6.52 5.09
N GLN A 159 -7.82 -7.17 5.37
CA GLN A 159 -6.52 -6.84 4.78
C GLN A 159 -6.02 -8.02 3.95
N THR A 160 -5.32 -7.72 2.86
CA THR A 160 -4.58 -8.71 2.10
C THR A 160 -3.26 -9.06 2.79
N GLU A 161 -2.68 -10.18 2.40
CA GLU A 161 -1.25 -10.40 2.62
C GLU A 161 -0.43 -9.40 1.78
N TRP A 162 0.89 -9.37 1.99
CA TRP A 162 1.81 -8.62 1.13
C TRP A 162 1.80 -9.17 -0.31
N SER A 163 1.94 -8.28 -1.29
CA SER A 163 2.06 -8.64 -2.71
C SER A 163 3.32 -9.48 -2.97
N ALA A 164 3.45 -9.95 -4.21
CA ALA A 164 4.77 -10.37 -4.70
C ALA A 164 5.77 -9.20 -4.64
N VAL A 165 7.05 -9.55 -4.46
CA VAL A 165 8.16 -8.59 -4.44
C VAL A 165 8.32 -7.93 -5.81
N HIS A 166 8.38 -6.61 -5.83
CA HIS A 166 8.85 -5.79 -6.93
C HIS A 166 10.31 -5.36 -6.66
N PRO A 167 11.31 -5.96 -7.33
CA PRO A 167 12.70 -5.64 -7.09
C PRO A 167 13.06 -4.27 -7.66
N VAL A 168 13.76 -3.45 -6.88
CA VAL A 168 14.26 -2.14 -7.29
C VAL A 168 15.77 -2.10 -7.06
N HIS A 169 16.53 -1.85 -8.11
CA HIS A 169 17.98 -1.71 -8.04
C HIS A 169 18.38 -0.24 -8.18
N ILE A 170 18.86 0.36 -7.10
CA ILE A 170 19.26 1.76 -7.08
C ILE A 170 20.78 1.84 -7.12
N GLN A 171 21.27 2.50 -8.15
CA GLN A 171 22.68 2.72 -8.39
C GLN A 171 23.04 4.16 -8.00
N CYS A 172 24.30 4.40 -7.70
CA CYS A 172 24.81 5.76 -7.57
C CYS A 172 24.59 6.58 -8.86
N CYS A 173 24.50 7.90 -8.73
CA CYS A 173 24.26 8.78 -9.86
C CYS A 173 25.30 8.75 -10.97
N VAL A 174 26.54 8.26 -10.76
CA VAL A 174 27.48 7.94 -11.85
C VAL A 174 28.57 6.95 -11.40
N VAL A 175 29.29 6.39 -12.38
CA VAL A 175 30.63 5.79 -12.23
C VAL A 175 31.56 6.79 -11.51
N ARG A 176 32.10 6.41 -10.35
CA ARG A 176 33.13 7.19 -9.66
C ARG A 176 34.26 7.56 -10.61
N GLY A 177 34.62 8.84 -10.65
CA GLY A 177 35.61 9.38 -11.58
C GLY A 177 35.04 10.01 -12.85
N ASN A 178 33.77 9.84 -13.21
CA ASN A 178 33.09 10.66 -14.23
C ASN A 178 32.51 11.93 -13.58
N VAL A 179 33.38 12.85 -13.20
CA VAL A 179 33.07 14.02 -12.36
C VAL A 179 32.29 15.09 -13.12
N ASP A 180 32.46 15.18 -14.44
CA ASP A 180 31.76 16.17 -15.27
C ASP A 180 30.40 15.67 -15.81
N ASP A 181 30.01 14.44 -15.45
CA ASP A 181 28.76 13.77 -15.84
C ASP A 181 28.57 13.71 -17.37
N ASP A 182 29.64 13.37 -18.09
CA ASP A 182 29.56 13.19 -19.52
C ASP A 182 28.65 12.00 -19.90
N ALA A 183 27.90 12.14 -21.00
CA ALA A 183 26.98 11.10 -21.46
C ALA A 183 27.68 9.79 -21.88
N GLY A 184 29.01 9.81 -21.99
CA GLY A 184 29.84 8.64 -22.29
C GLY A 184 30.11 7.77 -21.07
N GLY A 185 30.02 8.31 -19.85
CA GLY A 185 30.35 7.59 -18.63
C GLY A 185 31.84 7.25 -18.53
N ASN A 186 32.70 7.89 -19.33
CA ASN A 186 34.10 7.49 -19.46
C ASN A 186 34.95 8.35 -18.54
N ILE A 187 35.77 7.70 -17.70
CA ILE A 187 36.74 8.42 -16.89
C ILE A 187 37.89 8.89 -17.79
N ASP A 188 37.97 10.19 -18.03
CA ASP A 188 39.01 10.80 -18.86
C ASP A 188 39.60 12.11 -18.28
N ILE A 189 40.37 12.84 -19.11
CA ILE A 189 41.08 14.04 -18.67
C ILE A 189 40.14 15.21 -18.39
N SER A 190 38.93 15.23 -18.96
CA SER A 190 37.93 16.25 -18.65
C SER A 190 37.47 16.16 -17.21
N ASP A 191 37.27 14.94 -16.68
CA ASP A 191 36.94 14.70 -15.27
C ASP A 191 37.98 15.24 -14.31
N LEU A 192 39.25 14.94 -14.62
CA LEU A 192 40.37 15.42 -13.82
C LEU A 192 40.43 16.95 -13.82
N VAL A 193 40.24 17.57 -15.00
CA VAL A 193 40.20 19.03 -15.11
C VAL A 193 39.02 19.61 -14.34
N TYR A 194 37.84 19.00 -14.44
CA TYR A 194 36.64 19.43 -13.71
C TYR A 194 36.85 19.37 -12.19
N LEU A 195 37.40 18.27 -11.69
CA LEU A 195 37.69 18.08 -10.27
C LEU A 195 38.71 19.10 -9.76
N VAL A 196 39.78 19.36 -10.51
CA VAL A 196 40.76 20.41 -10.20
C VAL A 196 40.10 21.80 -10.18
N ASP A 197 39.25 22.08 -11.17
CA ASP A 197 38.58 23.37 -11.28
C ASP A 197 37.64 23.62 -10.09
N PHE A 198 36.84 22.63 -9.71
CA PHE A 198 35.98 22.66 -8.53
C PHE A 198 36.77 22.91 -7.24
N MET A 199 37.83 22.13 -7.01
CA MET A 199 38.58 22.17 -5.75
C MET A 199 39.45 23.42 -5.57
N PHE A 200 40.08 23.91 -6.65
CA PHE A 200 41.15 24.91 -6.54
C PHE A 200 40.88 26.22 -7.28
N THR A 201 39.98 26.22 -8.27
CA THR A 201 39.73 27.41 -9.10
C THR A 201 38.34 28.03 -8.88
N GLY A 202 37.50 27.38 -8.06
CA GLY A 202 36.15 27.83 -7.77
C GLY A 202 35.15 27.51 -8.88
N GLY A 203 35.39 26.42 -9.61
CA GLY A 203 34.45 25.86 -10.58
C GLY A 203 33.13 25.39 -9.92
N PRO A 204 32.11 25.08 -10.73
CA PRO A 204 30.84 24.55 -10.22
C PRO A 204 31.05 23.21 -9.48
N PRO A 205 30.21 22.87 -8.49
CA PRO A 205 30.22 21.55 -7.89
C PRO A 205 29.89 20.45 -8.92
N PRO A 206 30.38 19.21 -8.73
CA PRO A 206 30.00 18.09 -9.58
C PRO A 206 28.47 17.89 -9.59
N PRO A 207 27.86 17.58 -10.76
CA PRO A 207 26.43 17.29 -10.85
C PRO A 207 26.01 16.12 -9.93
N CYS A 208 26.89 15.13 -9.81
CA CYS A 208 26.81 14.02 -8.87
C CYS A 208 28.00 14.10 -7.90
N PRO A 209 27.80 14.48 -6.62
CA PRO A 209 28.88 14.57 -5.64
C PRO A 209 29.64 13.24 -5.48
N GLU A 210 28.94 12.12 -5.54
CA GLU A 210 29.50 10.78 -5.40
C GLU A 210 30.46 10.43 -6.54
N ALA A 211 30.27 10.99 -7.74
CA ALA A 211 31.20 10.82 -8.85
C ALA A 211 32.56 11.50 -8.56
N GLY A 212 32.55 12.59 -7.77
CA GLY A 212 33.73 13.30 -7.30
C GLY A 212 34.41 12.68 -6.07
N ASN A 213 33.70 11.82 -5.31
CA ASN A 213 34.28 10.95 -4.27
C ASN A 213 34.92 9.72 -4.92
N VAL A 214 35.96 9.95 -5.74
CA VAL A 214 36.61 8.96 -6.60
C VAL A 214 37.20 7.81 -5.82
N ASP A 215 37.70 8.02 -4.61
CA ASP A 215 38.31 6.96 -3.79
C ASP A 215 37.29 6.13 -2.99
N GLY A 216 36.02 6.57 -2.96
CA GLY A 216 34.93 5.91 -2.26
C GLY A 216 34.98 6.09 -0.74
N SER A 217 35.49 7.22 -0.26
CA SER A 217 35.48 7.59 1.16
C SER A 217 34.08 7.48 1.77
N ILE A 218 34.01 6.95 3.00
CA ILE A 218 32.74 6.66 3.69
C ILE A 218 31.99 7.94 4.10
N ASP A 219 32.74 9.02 4.36
CA ASP A 219 32.15 10.32 4.69
C ASP A 219 31.62 11.06 3.45
N GLY A 220 31.87 10.53 2.24
CA GLY A 220 31.36 11.07 0.98
C GLY A 220 31.97 12.42 0.62
N THR A 221 33.09 12.81 1.25
CA THR A 221 33.65 14.14 1.05
C THR A 221 34.59 14.15 -0.14
N ILE A 222 34.46 15.17 -0.99
CA ILE A 222 35.37 15.39 -2.11
C ILE A 222 36.59 16.15 -1.58
N ASP A 223 37.74 15.50 -1.54
CA ASP A 223 38.99 16.08 -1.07
C ASP A 223 40.21 15.74 -1.94
N ILE A 224 41.42 16.05 -1.44
CA ILE A 224 42.66 15.84 -2.20
C ILE A 224 42.96 14.36 -2.47
N SER A 225 42.44 13.45 -1.65
CA SER A 225 42.59 12.01 -1.85
C SER A 225 41.89 11.54 -3.12
N ASP A 226 40.70 12.06 -3.43
CA ASP A 226 39.98 11.77 -4.68
C ASP A 226 40.77 12.20 -5.91
N LEU A 227 41.32 13.41 -5.87
CA LEU A 227 42.14 13.92 -6.96
C LEU A 227 43.39 13.06 -7.17
N VAL A 228 44.06 12.67 -6.07
CA VAL A 228 45.23 11.80 -6.12
C VAL A 228 44.85 10.42 -6.66
N TYR A 229 43.71 9.87 -6.25
CA TYR A 229 43.20 8.59 -6.72
C TYR A 229 42.93 8.61 -8.23
N LEU A 230 42.23 9.65 -8.71
CA LEU A 230 41.91 9.82 -10.13
C LEU A 230 43.19 9.92 -10.97
N VAL A 231 44.18 10.70 -10.51
CA VAL A 231 45.49 10.79 -11.18
C VAL A 231 46.21 9.44 -11.20
N ASP A 232 46.17 8.69 -10.09
CA ASP A 232 46.83 7.39 -9.99
C ASP A 232 46.21 6.37 -10.96
N PHE A 233 44.88 6.27 -10.99
CA PHE A 233 44.15 5.44 -11.94
C PHE A 233 44.49 5.78 -13.39
N MET A 234 44.46 7.07 -13.76
CA MET A 234 44.63 7.51 -15.14
C MET A 234 46.06 7.40 -15.66
N PHE A 235 47.07 7.67 -14.82
CA PHE A 235 48.44 7.92 -15.30
C PHE A 235 49.52 7.00 -14.72
N THR A 236 49.29 6.40 -13.56
CA THR A 236 50.30 5.56 -12.88
C THR A 236 49.88 4.08 -12.83
N GLY A 237 48.67 3.75 -13.32
CA GLY A 237 48.15 2.39 -13.38
C GLY A 237 47.55 1.92 -12.05
N GLY A 238 47.03 2.86 -11.27
CA GLY A 238 46.25 2.59 -10.07
C GLY A 238 45.00 1.74 -10.34
N PRO A 239 44.35 1.21 -9.28
CA PRO A 239 43.09 0.48 -9.42
C PRO A 239 41.99 1.37 -10.03
N PRO A 240 41.01 0.78 -10.75
CA PRO A 240 39.82 1.52 -11.15
C PRO A 240 39.06 2.02 -9.93
N PRO A 241 38.39 3.19 -10.00
CA PRO A 241 37.55 3.69 -8.93
C PRO A 241 36.58 2.61 -8.44
N PRO A 242 36.38 2.47 -7.12
CA PRO A 242 35.51 1.45 -6.59
C PRO A 242 34.12 1.63 -7.16
N THR A 243 33.50 0.52 -7.57
CA THR A 243 32.07 0.54 -7.86
C THR A 243 31.33 1.03 -6.65
N CYS A 244 30.23 1.71 -6.88
CA CYS A 244 29.31 2.09 -5.84
C CYS A 244 28.89 0.83 -5.06
N ALA A 245 28.85 0.96 -3.74
CA ALA A 245 28.85 -0.21 -2.85
C ALA A 245 27.40 -0.62 -2.63
N PRO A 246 27.05 -1.92 -2.73
CA PRO A 246 25.73 -2.40 -2.31
C PRO A 246 25.52 -2.24 -0.79
#